data_AF-A0A3D3FMD5-F1
#
_entry.id   AF-A0A3D3FMD5-F1
#
_cell.length_a   1.000
_cell.length_b   1.000
_cell.length_c   1.000
_cell.angle_alpha   90.00
_cell.angle_beta   90.00
_cell.angle_gamma   90.00
#
_symmetry.space_group_name_H-M   'P 1'
#
loop_
_entity.id
_entity.type
_entity.pdbx_description
1 polymer ?
#
loop_
_entity_poly.entity_id
_entity_poly.type
_entity_poly.pdbx_seq_one_letter_code
_entity_poly.pdbx_strand_id
1 'polypeptide(L)'
;MTEEFKKKAVDAVRDFGWPRIIIFLFVLLLFIVAPFVGVRVDTSISDVLIRFGQNGVMVLALVPMMQAGAGLNFGLPVGIIAGLLGATLSVQFGLTGWIGFTGAIGLCLPFAIVFGLLYGMLLNKVKGEEMTIAMYVGFSIVTFMSILWIVLPYTNPTMVWGYSGTGLRTTITLDGYWTKILNDFLVIRIGSNFTLPTGAILFFALAAFAMWLFMHSRTGTALTAVGSNPDFARASGVSADRMRIASVVVSSVYGALGIL
;
A
#
# COMPACT_ATOMS: atom_id res chain seq x y z
N MET A 1 -21.40 -27.74 -31.85
CA MET A 1 -20.51 -27.69 -30.66
C MET A 1 -19.42 -26.61 -30.76
N THR A 2 -18.96 -26.26 -31.97
CA THR A 2 -17.87 -25.30 -32.22
C THR A 2 -18.28 -23.82 -32.13
N GLU A 3 -19.50 -23.48 -32.55
CA GLU A 3 -20.00 -22.09 -32.56
C GLU A 3 -20.40 -21.59 -31.16
N GLU A 4 -20.98 -22.47 -30.33
CA GLU A 4 -21.38 -22.11 -28.97
C GLU A 4 -20.17 -21.90 -28.04
N PHE A 5 -19.10 -22.68 -28.24
CA PHE A 5 -17.83 -22.49 -27.53
C PHE A 5 -17.12 -21.21 -27.97
N LYS A 6 -17.11 -20.90 -29.28
CA LYS A 6 -16.59 -19.61 -29.79
C LYS A 6 -17.37 -18.44 -29.20
N LYS A 7 -18.70 -18.51 -29.16
CA LYS A 7 -19.54 -17.43 -28.63
C LYS A 7 -19.30 -17.23 -27.13
N LYS A 8 -19.27 -18.31 -26.34
CA LYS A 8 -18.91 -18.27 -24.90
C LYS A 8 -17.49 -17.76 -24.66
N ALA A 9 -16.52 -18.13 -25.51
CA ALA A 9 -15.15 -17.64 -25.42
C ALA A 9 -15.06 -16.15 -25.78
N VAL A 10 -15.79 -15.68 -26.80
CA VAL A 10 -15.82 -14.28 -27.20
C VAL A 10 -16.52 -13.41 -26.15
N ASP A 11 -17.61 -13.91 -25.57
CA ASP A 11 -18.32 -13.22 -24.48
C ASP A 11 -17.45 -13.18 -23.21
N ALA A 12 -16.78 -14.28 -22.85
CA ALA A 12 -15.80 -14.30 -21.77
C ALA A 12 -14.60 -13.37 -22.03
N VAL A 13 -14.14 -13.25 -23.27
CA VAL A 13 -13.05 -12.34 -23.65
C VAL A 13 -13.48 -10.87 -23.57
N ARG A 14 -14.73 -10.54 -23.95
CA ARG A 14 -15.28 -9.18 -23.80
C ARG A 14 -15.49 -8.81 -22.34
N ASP A 15 -15.99 -9.72 -21.51
CA ASP A 15 -16.25 -9.48 -20.08
C ASP A 15 -14.96 -9.41 -19.26
N PHE A 16 -13.97 -10.24 -19.58
CA PHE A 16 -12.68 -10.25 -18.86
C PHE A 16 -11.80 -9.06 -19.24
N GLY A 17 -11.96 -8.56 -20.47
CA GLY A 17 -11.24 -7.42 -21.01
C GLY A 17 -9.84 -7.78 -21.50
N TRP A 18 -9.52 -7.35 -22.72
CA TRP A 18 -8.23 -7.59 -23.39
C TRP A 18 -7.00 -7.31 -22.52
N PRO A 19 -6.91 -6.19 -21.75
CA PRO A 19 -5.74 -5.93 -20.93
C PRO A 19 -5.44 -7.03 -19.90
N ARG A 20 -6.47 -7.60 -19.26
CA ARG A 20 -6.30 -8.65 -18.25
C ARG A 20 -5.85 -9.97 -18.87
N ILE A 21 -6.37 -10.29 -20.05
CA ILE A 21 -5.97 -11.48 -20.80
C ILE A 21 -4.50 -11.38 -21.21
N ILE A 22 -4.09 -10.22 -21.74
CA ILE A 22 -2.69 -9.98 -22.12
C ILE A 22 -1.77 -10.13 -20.91
N ILE A 23 -2.11 -9.53 -19.77
CA ILE A 23 -1.34 -9.66 -18.52
C ILE A 23 -1.28 -11.13 -18.06
N PHE A 24 -2.41 -11.84 -18.09
CA PHE A 24 -2.46 -13.25 -17.68
C PHE A 24 -1.59 -14.14 -18.57
N LEU A 25 -1.69 -13.99 -19.90
CA LEU A 25 -0.87 -14.71 -20.86
C LEU A 25 0.61 -14.38 -20.71
N PHE A 26 0.93 -13.11 -20.44
CA PHE A 26 2.30 -12.68 -20.17
C PHE A 26 2.87 -13.33 -18.91
N VAL A 27 2.12 -13.36 -17.80
CA VAL A 27 2.54 -14.04 -16.57
C VAL A 27 2.73 -15.55 -16.80
N LEU A 28 1.82 -16.19 -17.54
CA LEU A 28 1.93 -17.60 -17.89
C LEU A 28 3.18 -17.89 -18.73
N LEU A 29 3.48 -17.03 -19.70
CA LEU A 29 4.72 -17.11 -20.49
C LEU A 29 5.96 -16.99 -19.60
N LEU A 30 5.98 -16.07 -18.63
CA LEU A 30 7.10 -15.92 -17.70
C LEU A 30 7.34 -17.18 -16.86
N PHE A 31 6.28 -17.85 -16.40
CA PHE A 31 6.40 -19.11 -15.67
C PHE A 31 6.92 -20.27 -16.54
N ILE A 32 6.59 -20.27 -17.84
CA ILE A 32 7.12 -21.27 -18.80
C ILE A 32 8.60 -21.01 -19.09
N VAL A 33 9.02 -19.74 -19.21
CA VAL A 33 10.41 -19.37 -19.51
C VAL A 33 11.32 -19.51 -18.28
N ALA A 34 10.81 -19.29 -17.06
CA ALA A 34 11.58 -19.29 -15.82
C ALA A 34 12.53 -20.51 -15.64
N PRO A 35 12.09 -21.77 -15.83
CA PRO A 35 12.97 -22.94 -15.75
C PRO A 35 14.17 -22.89 -16.69
N PHE A 36 14.00 -22.34 -17.90
CA PHE A 36 15.07 -22.28 -18.91
C PHE A 36 16.20 -21.32 -18.52
N VAL A 37 15.93 -20.37 -17.62
CA VAL A 37 16.91 -19.41 -17.10
C VAL A 37 17.43 -19.82 -15.71
N GLY A 38 17.10 -21.04 -15.25
CA GLY A 38 17.52 -21.56 -13.95
C GLY A 38 16.71 -21.01 -12.77
N VAL A 39 15.58 -20.34 -13.02
CA VAL A 39 14.66 -19.86 -11.98
C VAL A 39 13.65 -20.95 -11.66
N ARG A 40 13.56 -21.36 -10.39
CA ARG A 40 12.62 -22.39 -9.98
C ARG A 40 11.20 -21.85 -9.91
N VAL A 41 10.25 -22.61 -10.43
CA VAL A 41 8.84 -22.20 -10.50
C VAL A 41 8.19 -22.18 -9.12
N ASP A 42 8.56 -23.12 -8.24
CA ASP A 42 8.05 -23.22 -6.87
C ASP A 42 8.38 -22.00 -5.99
N THR A 43 9.62 -21.51 -6.07
CA THR A 43 10.04 -20.27 -5.39
C THR A 43 9.38 -19.05 -6.01
N SER A 44 9.26 -19.00 -7.34
CA SER A 44 8.59 -17.90 -8.03
C SER A 44 7.12 -17.76 -7.64
N ILE A 45 6.39 -18.88 -7.47
CA ILE A 45 5.00 -18.84 -6.99
C ILE A 45 4.96 -18.30 -5.55
N SER A 46 5.88 -18.74 -4.69
CA SER A 46 5.97 -18.24 -3.31
C SER A 46 6.23 -16.72 -3.26
N ASP A 47 7.14 -16.22 -4.10
CA ASP A 47 7.43 -14.78 -4.22
C ASP A 47 6.23 -13.99 -4.73
N VAL A 48 5.45 -14.53 -5.68
CA VAL A 48 4.22 -13.92 -6.16
C VAL A 48 3.19 -13.80 -5.03
N LEU A 49 3.07 -14.82 -4.17
CA LEU A 49 2.15 -14.79 -3.03
C LEU A 49 2.57 -13.77 -1.96
N ILE A 50 3.87 -13.66 -1.67
CA ILE A 50 4.41 -12.62 -0.77
C ILE A 50 4.08 -11.23 -1.32
N ARG A 51 4.37 -11.00 -2.60
CA ARG A 51 4.08 -9.73 -3.28
C ARG A 51 2.58 -9.44 -3.32
N PHE A 52 1.74 -10.46 -3.46
CA PHE A 52 0.29 -10.30 -3.41
C PHE A 52 -0.17 -9.79 -2.04
N GLY A 53 0.33 -10.36 -0.94
CA GLY A 53 0.02 -9.89 0.41
C GLY A 53 0.41 -8.43 0.63
N GLN A 54 1.65 -8.08 0.29
CA GLN A 54 2.19 -6.71 0.45
C GLN A 54 1.43 -5.69 -0.43
N ASN A 55 1.35 -5.95 -1.73
CA ASN A 55 0.67 -5.05 -2.66
C ASN A 55 -0.84 -4.99 -2.41
N GLY A 56 -1.44 -6.06 -1.90
CA GLY A 56 -2.85 -6.09 -1.51
C GLY A 56 -3.18 -4.99 -0.50
N VAL A 57 -2.37 -4.83 0.54
CA VAL A 57 -2.59 -3.78 1.55
C VAL A 57 -2.42 -2.38 0.95
N MET A 58 -1.41 -2.18 0.09
CA MET A 58 -1.23 -0.90 -0.62
C MET A 58 -2.40 -0.57 -1.56
N VAL A 59 -3.01 -1.57 -2.20
CA VAL A 59 -4.20 -1.36 -3.04
C VAL A 59 -5.43 -0.96 -2.21
N LEU A 60 -5.56 -1.45 -0.96
CA LEU A 60 -6.64 -1.02 -0.08
C LEU A 60 -6.58 0.48 0.24
N ALA A 61 -5.39 1.08 0.23
CA ALA A 61 -5.23 2.53 0.39
C ALA A 61 -5.97 3.34 -0.68
N LEU A 62 -6.26 2.75 -1.85
CA LEU A 62 -6.94 3.43 -2.96
C LEU A 62 -8.44 3.54 -2.73
N VAL A 63 -9.02 2.61 -1.97
CA VAL A 63 -10.48 2.45 -1.84
C VAL A 63 -11.16 3.69 -1.26
N PRO A 64 -10.73 4.25 -0.10
CA PRO A 64 -11.42 5.40 0.49
C PRO A 64 -11.44 6.61 -0.44
N MET A 65 -10.34 6.91 -1.11
CA MET A 65 -10.25 8.10 -1.95
C MET A 65 -11.07 7.99 -3.23
N MET A 66 -11.06 6.81 -3.85
CA MET A 66 -11.89 6.53 -5.01
C MET A 66 -13.38 6.68 -4.65
N GLN A 67 -13.79 6.17 -3.48
CA GLN A 67 -15.17 6.29 -3.00
C GLN A 67 -15.57 7.73 -2.65
N ALA A 68 -14.63 8.58 -2.26
CA ALA A 68 -14.87 9.98 -1.94
C ALA A 68 -14.91 10.90 -3.19
N GLY A 69 -14.68 10.35 -4.38
CA GLY A 69 -14.46 11.14 -5.60
C GLY A 69 -13.18 12.00 -5.51
N ALA A 70 -12.24 11.63 -4.64
CA ALA A 70 -11.00 12.36 -4.39
C ALA A 70 -9.85 11.70 -5.15
N GLY A 71 -10.00 11.49 -6.46
CA GLY A 71 -8.91 11.03 -7.31
C GLY A 71 -8.37 9.62 -7.04
N LEU A 72 -7.59 9.09 -7.98
CA LEU A 72 -6.99 7.76 -7.88
C LEU A 72 -5.56 7.86 -7.34
N ASN A 73 -5.28 7.22 -6.20
CA ASN A 73 -3.91 6.92 -5.72
C ASN A 73 -3.05 8.08 -5.18
N PHE A 74 -3.65 9.22 -4.92
CA PHE A 74 -2.95 10.42 -4.43
C PHE A 74 -2.44 10.34 -2.98
N GLY A 75 -3.02 9.52 -2.11
CA GLY A 75 -2.58 9.36 -0.71
C GLY A 75 -1.42 8.39 -0.50
N LEU A 76 -1.10 7.56 -1.50
CA LEU A 76 -0.14 6.46 -1.35
C LEU A 76 1.31 6.96 -1.16
N PRO A 77 1.85 7.91 -1.95
CA PRO A 77 3.22 8.40 -1.73
C PRO A 77 3.41 9.00 -0.33
N VAL A 78 2.41 9.76 0.13
CA VAL A 78 2.39 10.38 1.45
C VAL A 78 2.35 9.31 2.55
N GLY A 79 1.51 8.27 2.36
CA GLY A 79 1.42 7.13 3.27
C GLY A 79 2.73 6.33 3.34
N ILE A 80 3.32 6.01 2.19
CA ILE A 80 4.61 5.29 2.10
C ILE A 80 5.70 6.02 2.89
N ILE A 81 5.81 7.34 2.72
CA ILE A 81 6.76 8.15 3.48
C ILE A 81 6.52 8.07 5.00
N ALA A 82 5.26 8.13 5.44
CA ALA A 82 4.93 7.97 6.85
C ALA A 82 5.27 6.56 7.37
N GLY A 83 5.07 5.52 6.57
CA GLY A 83 5.48 4.15 6.88
C GLY A 83 7.00 4.02 7.01
N LEU A 84 7.76 4.61 6.08
CA LEU A 84 9.23 4.64 6.14
C LEU A 84 9.76 5.40 7.37
N LEU A 85 9.09 6.48 7.78
CA LEU A 85 9.36 7.14 9.07
C LEU A 85 9.16 6.20 10.25
N GLY A 86 8.04 5.48 10.31
CA GLY A 86 7.80 4.50 11.38
C GLY A 86 8.83 3.37 11.38
N ALA A 87 9.20 2.85 10.21
CA ALA A 87 10.20 1.81 10.05
C ALA A 87 11.58 2.26 10.55
N THR A 88 12.05 3.42 10.08
CA THR A 88 13.37 3.97 10.47
C THR A 88 13.42 4.32 11.95
N LEU A 89 12.33 4.83 12.54
CA LEU A 89 12.26 5.10 13.99
C LEU A 89 12.24 3.81 14.82
N SER A 90 11.52 2.77 14.38
CA SER A 90 11.53 1.46 15.03
C SER A 90 12.93 0.87 15.09
N VAL A 91 13.67 0.94 13.97
CA VAL A 91 15.08 0.52 13.90
C VAL A 91 15.97 1.44 14.75
N GLN A 92 15.75 2.75 14.73
CA GLN A 92 16.51 3.72 15.55
C GLN A 92 16.41 3.42 17.04
N PHE A 93 15.23 3.03 17.51
CA PHE A 93 14.99 2.65 18.91
C PHE A 93 15.43 1.22 19.25
N GLY A 94 15.96 0.46 18.29
CA GLY A 94 16.43 -0.90 18.52
C GLY A 94 15.31 -1.92 18.73
N LEU A 95 14.08 -1.64 18.27
CA LEU A 95 12.94 -2.53 18.48
C LEU A 95 13.02 -3.74 17.54
N THR A 96 12.97 -4.94 18.11
CA THR A 96 13.11 -6.21 17.37
C THR A 96 11.87 -7.10 17.46
N GLY A 97 11.76 -8.07 16.55
CA GLY A 97 10.66 -9.02 16.48
C GLY A 97 9.29 -8.35 16.35
N TRP A 98 8.29 -8.92 17.01
CA TRP A 98 6.91 -8.41 16.98
C TRP A 98 6.78 -7.01 17.58
N ILE A 99 7.62 -6.70 18.57
CA ILE A 99 7.67 -5.36 19.18
C ILE A 99 8.22 -4.35 18.15
N GLY A 100 9.20 -4.76 17.35
CA GLY A 100 9.71 -3.96 16.23
C GLY A 100 8.65 -3.64 15.18
N PHE A 101 7.91 -4.65 14.72
CA PHE A 101 6.86 -4.48 13.72
C PHE A 101 5.67 -3.66 14.23
N THR A 102 5.11 -4.03 15.40
CA THR A 102 3.99 -3.28 16.00
C THR A 102 4.40 -1.88 16.45
N GLY A 103 5.66 -1.70 16.89
CA GLY A 103 6.26 -0.41 17.15
C GLY A 103 6.37 0.45 15.89
N ALA A 104 6.78 -0.12 14.75
CA ALA A 104 6.81 0.60 13.48
C ALA A 104 5.41 1.08 13.06
N ILE A 105 4.38 0.23 13.23
CA ILE A 105 2.98 0.60 13.01
C ILE A 105 2.57 1.75 13.94
N GLY A 106 2.83 1.61 15.24
CA GLY A 106 2.48 2.64 16.22
C GLY A 106 3.16 3.98 15.93
N LEU A 107 4.42 3.95 15.51
CA LEU A 107 5.21 5.15 15.19
C LEU A 107 4.80 5.77 13.84
N CYS A 108 4.39 4.99 12.84
CA CYS A 108 3.98 5.55 11.54
C CYS A 108 2.61 6.23 11.59
N LEU A 109 1.69 5.78 12.47
CA LEU A 109 0.31 6.26 12.52
C LEU A 109 0.17 7.77 12.74
N PRO A 110 0.85 8.40 13.72
CA PRO A 110 0.81 9.85 13.90
C PRO A 110 1.25 10.62 12.66
N PHE A 111 2.33 10.18 12.01
CA PHE A 111 2.81 10.82 10.77
C PHE A 111 1.83 10.63 9.62
N ALA A 112 1.26 9.44 9.46
CA ALA A 112 0.28 9.16 8.41
C ALA A 112 -0.99 10.02 8.58
N ILE A 113 -1.46 10.20 9.81
CA ILE A 113 -2.61 11.06 10.12
C ILE A 113 -2.27 12.52 9.86
N VAL A 114 -1.15 13.03 10.38
CA VAL A 114 -0.76 14.44 10.20
C VAL A 114 -0.53 14.77 8.73
N PHE A 115 0.25 13.96 8.02
CA PHE A 115 0.51 14.18 6.61
C PHE A 115 -0.75 14.01 5.77
N GLY A 116 -1.59 13.02 6.06
CA GLY A 116 -2.87 12.83 5.41
C GLY A 116 -3.84 14.00 5.63
N LEU A 117 -3.86 14.60 6.81
CA LEU A 117 -4.68 15.78 7.11
C LEU A 117 -4.20 17.00 6.32
N LEU A 118 -2.90 17.31 6.38
CA LEU A 118 -2.31 18.44 5.64
C LEU A 118 -2.52 18.28 4.14
N TYR A 119 -2.34 17.06 3.65
CA TYR A 119 -2.52 16.74 2.25
C TYR A 119 -3.99 16.81 1.81
N GLY A 120 -4.92 16.28 2.62
CA GLY A 120 -6.35 16.40 2.36
C GLY A 120 -6.83 17.86 2.34
N MET A 121 -6.29 18.71 3.21
CA MET A 121 -6.56 20.15 3.19
C MET A 121 -6.04 20.80 1.91
N LEU A 122 -4.86 20.42 1.43
CA LEU A 122 -4.32 20.89 0.16
C LEU A 122 -5.22 20.48 -1.00
N LEU A 123 -5.59 19.19 -1.09
CA LEU A 123 -6.44 18.67 -2.16
C LEU A 123 -7.82 19.37 -2.20
N ASN A 124 -8.40 19.68 -1.04
CA ASN A 124 -9.66 20.42 -0.97
C ASN A 124 -9.57 21.85 -1.53
N LYS A 125 -8.38 22.48 -1.53
CA LYS A 125 -8.19 23.81 -2.12
C LYS A 125 -8.10 23.78 -3.64
N VAL A 126 -7.85 22.61 -4.24
CA VAL A 126 -7.52 22.46 -5.66
C VAL A 126 -8.47 21.49 -6.39
N LYS A 127 -9.74 21.48 -5.95
CA LYS A 127 -10.78 20.63 -6.52
C LYS A 127 -10.90 20.84 -8.02
N GLY A 128 -10.85 19.75 -8.78
CA GLY A 128 -10.86 19.76 -10.25
C GLY A 128 -9.48 19.58 -10.88
N GLU A 129 -8.40 20.02 -10.22
CA GLU A 129 -7.00 19.84 -10.68
C GLU A 129 -6.18 18.94 -9.75
N GLU A 130 -6.88 18.19 -8.89
CA GLU A 130 -6.32 17.39 -7.81
C GLU A 130 -5.30 16.37 -8.30
N MET A 131 -5.51 15.80 -9.49
CA MET A 131 -4.62 14.79 -10.06
C MET A 131 -3.24 15.34 -10.38
N THR A 132 -3.19 16.52 -11.01
CA THR A 132 -1.92 17.17 -11.36
C THR A 132 -1.16 17.55 -10.10
N ILE A 133 -1.84 18.18 -9.13
CA ILE A 133 -1.20 18.63 -7.89
C ILE A 133 -0.76 17.46 -7.03
N ALA A 134 -1.55 16.38 -6.97
CA ALA A 134 -1.17 15.17 -6.28
C ALA A 134 0.10 14.52 -6.84
N MET A 135 0.26 14.47 -8.17
CA MET A 135 1.49 13.97 -8.78
C MET A 135 2.70 14.82 -8.36
N TYR A 136 2.58 16.15 -8.42
CA TYR A 136 3.64 17.06 -7.99
C TYR A 136 3.97 16.89 -6.51
N VAL A 137 2.96 16.77 -5.65
CA VAL A 137 3.15 16.53 -4.21
C VAL A 137 3.83 15.18 -3.98
N GLY A 138 3.42 14.13 -4.69
CA GLY A 138 4.03 12.80 -4.60
C GLY A 138 5.52 12.81 -4.94
N PHE A 139 5.92 13.48 -6.03
CA PHE A 139 7.35 13.63 -6.34
C PHE A 139 8.07 14.53 -5.32
N SER A 140 7.46 15.66 -4.95
CA SER A 140 8.08 16.63 -4.06
C SER A 140 8.32 16.07 -2.66
N ILE A 141 7.37 15.31 -2.10
CA ILE A 141 7.52 14.74 -0.76
C ILE A 141 8.63 13.68 -0.72
N VAL A 142 8.79 12.90 -1.79
CA VAL A 142 9.87 11.91 -1.90
C VAL A 142 11.24 12.60 -1.96
N THR A 143 11.38 13.65 -2.78
CA THR A 143 12.63 14.43 -2.86
C THR A 143 12.91 15.16 -1.54
N PHE A 144 11.90 15.79 -0.94
CA PHE A 144 12.01 16.47 0.34
C PHE A 144 12.47 15.52 1.45
N MET A 145 11.86 14.35 1.54
CA MET A 145 12.24 13.35 2.54
C MET A 145 13.62 12.77 2.30
N SER A 146 14.05 12.61 1.05
CA SER A 146 15.43 12.20 0.72
C SER A 146 16.47 13.17 1.31
N ILE A 147 16.18 14.47 1.36
CA ILE A 147 17.02 15.47 2.03
C ILE A 147 16.93 15.32 3.55
N LEU A 148 15.71 15.18 4.08
CA LEU A 148 15.51 15.01 5.52
C LEU A 148 16.20 13.76 6.07
N TRP A 149 16.26 12.65 5.33
CA TRP A 149 16.95 11.43 5.75
C TRP A 149 18.45 11.60 5.97
N ILE A 150 19.05 12.63 5.37
CA ILE A 150 20.46 12.97 5.58
C ILE A 150 20.61 13.88 6.82
N VAL A 151 19.64 14.78 7.03
CA VAL A 151 19.69 15.81 8.08
C VAL A 151 19.20 15.29 9.44
N LEU A 152 18.26 14.35 9.46
CA LEU A 152 17.67 13.83 10.68
C LEU A 152 18.73 13.12 11.54
N PRO A 153 18.69 13.30 12.88
CA PRO A 153 19.73 12.85 13.80
C PRO A 153 19.63 11.35 14.11
N TYR A 154 19.76 10.51 13.08
CA TYR A 154 19.89 9.06 13.27
C TYR A 154 21.26 8.72 13.82
N THR A 155 21.30 7.81 14.79
CA THR A 155 22.55 7.38 15.46
C THR A 155 22.79 5.88 15.34
N ASN A 156 21.82 5.10 14.86
CA ASN A 156 21.98 3.66 14.74
C ASN A 156 23.00 3.30 13.64
N PRO A 157 24.10 2.58 13.98
CA PRO A 157 25.17 2.22 13.04
C PRO A 157 24.72 1.39 11.82
N THR A 158 23.61 0.65 11.94
CA THR A 158 23.06 -0.16 10.83
C THR A 158 22.42 0.71 9.75
N MET A 159 22.00 1.92 10.13
CA MET A 159 21.27 2.85 9.27
C MET A 159 22.12 3.99 8.73
N VAL A 160 23.14 4.43 9.47
CA VAL A 160 23.99 5.58 9.07
C VAL A 160 25.18 5.17 8.23
N TRP A 161 25.70 6.09 7.42
CA TRP A 161 26.94 5.88 6.67
C TRP A 161 28.12 5.63 7.61
N GLY A 162 28.79 4.49 7.45
CA GLY A 162 29.86 4.06 8.37
C GLY A 162 31.08 4.99 8.43
N TYR A 163 31.35 5.77 7.38
CA TYR A 163 32.47 6.71 7.34
C TYR A 163 32.15 8.09 7.95
N SER A 164 30.90 8.56 7.80
CA SER A 164 30.47 9.90 8.24
C SER A 164 29.75 9.88 9.59
N GLY A 165 29.23 8.72 10.02
CA GLY A 165 28.41 8.58 11.24
C GLY A 165 27.08 9.34 11.19
N THR A 166 26.76 9.98 10.06
CA THR A 166 25.59 10.83 9.86
C THR A 166 24.93 10.51 8.51
N GLY A 167 23.61 10.75 8.45
CA GLY A 167 22.78 10.52 7.28
C GLY A 167 22.48 9.03 7.02
N LEU A 168 21.23 8.76 6.65
CA LEU A 168 20.75 7.42 6.31
C LEU A 168 21.39 6.89 5.03
N ARG A 169 21.64 5.58 5.00
CA ARG A 169 22.00 4.83 3.77
C ARG A 169 20.81 4.76 2.82
N THR A 170 21.10 4.58 1.53
CA THR A 170 20.06 4.37 0.50
C THR A 170 19.31 3.06 0.68
N THR A 171 19.98 2.05 1.26
CA THR A 171 19.41 0.74 1.53
C THR A 171 19.67 0.38 2.99
N ILE A 172 18.59 0.13 3.72
CA ILE A 172 18.62 -0.30 5.11
C ILE A 172 17.98 -1.68 5.16
N THR A 173 18.73 -2.68 5.60
CA THR A 173 18.18 -4.02 5.82
C THR A 173 17.53 -4.08 7.19
N LEU A 174 16.39 -4.75 7.28
CA LEU A 174 15.68 -4.97 8.55
C LEU A 174 16.18 -6.25 9.26
N ASP A 175 17.31 -6.80 8.80
CA ASP A 175 17.86 -8.06 9.29
C ASP A 175 18.31 -7.90 10.75
N GLY A 176 17.89 -8.83 11.60
CA GLY A 176 18.06 -8.70 13.06
C GLY A 176 17.02 -7.82 13.75
N TYR A 177 16.14 -7.14 13.00
CA TYR A 177 14.99 -6.40 13.54
C TYR A 177 13.70 -7.21 13.37
N TRP A 178 13.01 -7.02 12.25
CA TRP A 178 11.69 -7.63 11.99
C TRP A 178 11.49 -8.03 10.51
N THR A 179 12.58 -8.25 9.77
CA THR A 179 12.55 -8.83 8.42
C THR A 179 11.64 -10.06 8.38
N LYS A 180 10.77 -10.13 7.36
CA LYS A 180 9.90 -11.29 7.05
C LYS A 180 8.97 -11.73 8.18
N ILE A 181 8.73 -10.90 9.20
CA ILE A 181 7.91 -11.30 10.35
C ILE A 181 6.51 -11.79 9.98
N LEU A 182 5.86 -11.14 9.00
CA LEU A 182 4.57 -11.58 8.47
C LEU A 182 4.68 -12.79 7.55
N ASN A 183 5.77 -12.91 6.79
CA ASN A 183 5.97 -14.01 5.83
C ASN A 183 6.27 -15.33 6.55
N ASP A 184 7.00 -15.27 7.67
CA ASP A 184 7.38 -16.44 8.46
C ASP A 184 6.32 -16.80 9.53
N PHE A 185 5.34 -15.93 9.77
CA PHE A 185 4.24 -16.19 10.69
C PHE A 185 3.22 -17.19 10.10
N LEU A 186 3.00 -18.31 10.80
CA LEU A 186 2.15 -19.43 10.36
C LEU A 186 2.46 -19.92 8.93
N VAL A 187 3.73 -19.91 8.52
CA VAL A 187 4.12 -20.38 7.19
C VAL A 187 3.77 -21.86 7.00
N ILE A 188 3.01 -22.16 5.95
CA ILE A 188 2.75 -23.55 5.55
C ILE A 188 3.78 -23.91 4.48
N ARG A 189 4.67 -24.84 4.81
CA ARG A 189 5.69 -25.35 3.89
C ARG A 189 5.17 -26.61 3.23
N ILE A 190 4.97 -26.58 1.91
CA ILE A 190 4.52 -27.75 1.14
C ILE A 190 5.72 -28.21 0.29
N GLY A 191 6.30 -29.36 0.65
CA GLY A 191 7.54 -29.83 0.02
C GLY A 191 8.79 -29.05 0.46
N SER A 192 9.87 -29.16 -0.32
CA SER A 192 11.19 -28.62 0.05
C SER A 192 11.38 -27.12 -0.24
N ASN A 193 10.54 -26.52 -1.09
CA ASN A 193 10.83 -25.22 -1.70
C ASN A 193 9.62 -24.30 -1.91
N PHE A 194 8.40 -24.77 -1.65
CA PHE A 194 7.21 -23.92 -1.71
C PHE A 194 6.80 -23.50 -0.29
N THR A 195 6.68 -22.19 -0.09
CA THR A 195 6.30 -21.59 1.18
C THR A 195 5.08 -20.70 0.97
N LEU A 196 3.97 -21.05 1.61
CA LEU A 196 2.77 -20.22 1.63
C LEU A 196 2.90 -19.20 2.77
N PRO A 197 3.00 -17.88 2.47
CA PRO A 197 3.14 -16.84 3.49
C PRO A 197 1.79 -16.53 4.15
N THR A 198 1.28 -17.48 4.92
CA THR A 198 -0.06 -17.41 5.53
C THR A 198 -0.24 -16.15 6.39
N GLY A 199 0.80 -15.74 7.13
CA GLY A 199 0.75 -14.53 7.97
C GLY A 199 0.56 -13.25 7.17
N ALA A 200 1.24 -13.10 6.03
CA ALA A 200 1.06 -11.95 5.14
C ALA A 200 -0.35 -11.92 4.53
N ILE A 201 -0.87 -13.08 4.11
CA ILE A 201 -2.23 -13.20 3.57
C ILE A 201 -3.27 -12.89 4.65
N LEU A 202 -3.07 -13.39 5.87
CA LEU A 202 -3.95 -13.13 7.00
C LEU A 202 -3.95 -11.65 7.39
N PHE A 203 -2.78 -11.00 7.39
CA PHE A 203 -2.67 -9.57 7.63
C PHE A 203 -3.41 -8.76 6.56
N PHE A 204 -3.24 -9.13 5.28
CA PHE A 204 -4.03 -8.53 4.20
C PHE A 204 -5.54 -8.74 4.39
N ALA A 205 -5.97 -9.96 4.73
CA ALA A 205 -7.38 -10.26 4.98
C ALA A 205 -7.94 -9.46 6.16
N LEU A 206 -7.17 -9.29 7.24
CA LEU A 206 -7.52 -8.44 8.37
C LEU A 206 -7.64 -6.97 7.97
N ALA A 207 -6.67 -6.45 7.20
CA ALA A 207 -6.68 -5.08 6.70
C ALA A 207 -7.89 -4.84 5.77
N ALA A 208 -8.21 -5.81 4.91
CA ALA A 208 -9.38 -5.79 4.04
C ALA A 208 -10.69 -5.83 4.82
N PHE A 209 -10.76 -6.66 5.87
CA PHE A 209 -11.91 -6.72 6.77
C PHE A 209 -12.11 -5.40 7.52
N ALA A 210 -11.04 -4.79 8.03
CA ALA A 210 -11.09 -3.47 8.65
C ALA A 210 -11.55 -2.39 7.65
N MET A 211 -11.10 -2.47 6.40
CA MET A 211 -11.51 -1.55 5.33
C MET A 211 -13.00 -1.74 5.00
N TRP A 212 -13.45 -2.99 4.91
CA TRP A 212 -14.86 -3.33 4.71
C TRP A 212 -15.74 -2.77 5.85
N LEU A 213 -15.32 -2.95 7.10
CA LEU A 213 -16.02 -2.40 8.26
C LEU A 213 -16.06 -0.87 8.22
N PHE A 214 -14.96 -0.23 7.84
CA PHE A 214 -14.92 1.23 7.67
C PHE A 214 -15.89 1.70 6.58
N MET A 215 -15.99 1.01 5.43
CA MET A 215 -16.96 1.35 4.38
C MET A 215 -18.42 1.19 4.83
N HIS A 216 -18.71 0.22 5.69
CA HIS A 216 -20.04 0.00 6.26
C HIS A 216 -20.35 0.87 7.50
N SER A 217 -19.38 1.65 7.96
CA SER A 217 -19.59 2.62 9.04
C SER A 217 -20.33 3.87 8.55
N ARG A 218 -20.87 4.66 9.48
CA ARG A 218 -21.53 5.96 9.16
C ARG A 218 -20.62 6.88 8.34
N THR A 219 -19.32 6.91 8.65
CA THR A 219 -18.34 7.72 7.93
C THR A 219 -18.10 7.18 6.52
N GLY A 220 -18.01 5.85 6.36
CA GLY A 220 -17.83 5.22 5.05
C GLY A 220 -19.03 5.44 4.13
N THR A 221 -20.25 5.28 4.64
CA THR A 221 -21.47 5.53 3.86
C THR A 221 -21.60 7.01 3.48
N ALA A 222 -21.29 7.93 4.41
CA ALA A 222 -21.28 9.37 4.13
C ALA A 222 -20.25 9.76 3.06
N LEU A 223 -19.08 9.11 3.08
CA LEU A 223 -18.02 9.29 2.11
C LEU A 223 -18.46 8.85 0.71
N THR A 224 -19.09 7.67 0.57
CA THR A 224 -19.63 7.20 -0.71
C THR A 224 -20.76 8.10 -1.22
N ALA A 225 -21.61 8.61 -0.33
CA ALA A 225 -22.66 9.56 -0.70
C ALA A 225 -22.07 10.87 -1.25
N VAL A 226 -21.01 11.39 -0.63
CA VAL A 226 -20.26 12.57 -1.12
C VAL A 226 -19.63 12.30 -2.47
N GLY A 227 -19.01 11.13 -2.68
CA GLY A 227 -18.40 10.79 -3.97
C GLY A 227 -19.43 10.60 -5.10
N SER A 228 -20.64 10.15 -4.77
CA SER A 228 -21.71 9.94 -5.74
C SER A 228 -22.41 11.24 -6.15
N ASN A 229 -22.78 12.07 -5.17
CA ASN A 229 -23.39 13.38 -5.42
C ASN A 229 -23.09 14.34 -4.24
N PRO A 230 -22.10 15.24 -4.40
CA PRO A 230 -21.73 16.19 -3.36
C PRO A 230 -22.86 17.13 -2.92
N ASP A 231 -23.75 17.52 -3.85
CA ASP A 231 -24.84 18.45 -3.56
C ASP A 231 -25.96 17.78 -2.75
N PHE A 232 -26.30 16.54 -3.08
CA PHE A 232 -27.23 15.72 -2.31
C PHE A 232 -26.70 15.44 -0.89
N ALA A 233 -25.41 15.11 -0.78
CA ALA A 233 -24.77 14.91 0.51
C ALA A 233 -24.77 16.19 1.37
N ARG A 234 -24.53 17.34 0.74
CA ARG A 234 -24.58 18.65 1.42
C ARG A 234 -25.99 19.00 1.90
N ALA A 235 -27.01 18.75 1.08
CA ALA A 235 -28.42 18.92 1.47
C ALA A 235 -28.81 18.00 2.65
N SER A 236 -28.15 16.85 2.78
CA SER A 236 -28.31 15.90 3.88
C SER A 236 -27.46 16.24 5.13
N GLY A 237 -26.80 17.40 5.16
CA GLY A 237 -25.98 17.87 6.30
C GLY A 237 -24.56 17.29 6.36
N VAL A 238 -24.11 16.56 5.34
CA VAL A 238 -22.76 15.99 5.27
C VAL A 238 -21.80 16.96 4.58
N SER A 239 -20.71 17.32 5.26
CA SER A 239 -19.63 18.13 4.67
C SER A 239 -18.80 17.29 3.70
N ALA A 240 -18.84 17.63 2.41
CA ALA A 240 -18.01 17.02 1.39
C ALA A 240 -16.51 17.15 1.73
N ASP A 241 -16.09 18.33 2.16
CA ASP A 241 -14.69 18.66 2.45
C ASP A 241 -14.14 17.80 3.59
N ARG A 242 -14.94 17.62 4.64
CA ARG A 242 -14.56 16.79 5.79
C ARG A 242 -14.45 15.32 5.40
N MET A 243 -15.38 14.82 4.59
CA MET A 243 -15.34 13.42 4.12
C MET A 243 -14.15 13.15 3.19
N ARG A 244 -13.78 14.13 2.35
CA ARG A 244 -12.60 14.06 1.49
C ARG A 244 -11.30 14.07 2.28
N ILE A 245 -11.17 14.90 3.32
CA ILE A 245 -9.99 14.86 4.20
C ILE A 245 -9.92 13.50 4.91
N ALA A 246 -11.04 13.00 5.43
CA ALA A 246 -11.08 11.70 6.09
C ALA A 246 -10.67 10.56 5.15
N SER A 247 -11.08 10.60 3.87
CA SER A 247 -10.70 9.59 2.88
C SER A 247 -9.20 9.58 2.62
N VAL A 248 -8.59 10.76 2.50
CA VAL A 248 -7.14 10.93 2.31
C VAL A 248 -6.36 10.45 3.53
N VAL A 249 -6.82 10.76 4.74
CA VAL A 249 -6.19 10.27 5.98
C VAL A 249 -6.21 8.75 6.06
N VAL A 250 -7.36 8.12 5.81
CA VAL A 250 -7.47 6.65 5.83
C VAL A 250 -6.60 6.04 4.74
N SER A 251 -6.56 6.63 3.55
CA SER A 251 -5.67 6.22 2.47
C SER A 251 -4.20 6.28 2.89
N SER A 252 -3.75 7.39 3.49
CA SER A 252 -2.36 7.54 3.96
C SER A 252 -2.01 6.54 5.07
N VAL A 253 -2.96 6.22 5.96
CA VAL A 253 -2.77 5.17 6.98
C VAL A 253 -2.57 3.80 6.34
N TYR A 254 -3.45 3.39 5.42
CA TYR A 254 -3.29 2.11 4.72
C TYR A 254 -2.02 2.06 3.85
N GLY A 255 -1.61 3.18 3.26
CA GLY A 255 -0.34 3.30 2.53
C GLY A 255 0.87 3.13 3.45
N ALA A 256 0.82 3.69 4.66
CA ALA A 256 1.86 3.52 5.67
C ALA A 256 1.94 2.09 6.19
N LEU A 257 0.80 1.44 6.41
CA LEU A 257 0.75 0.03 6.81
C LEU A 257 1.20 -0.92 5.71
N GLY A 258 0.93 -0.59 4.44
CA GLY A 258 1.26 -1.47 3.32
C GLY A 258 2.74 -1.54 2.95
N ILE A 259 3.53 -0.52 3.31
CA ILE A 259 4.99 -0.52 3.09
C ILE A 259 5.78 -1.20 4.22
N LEU A 260 5.18 -1.35 5.41
CA LEU A 260 5.75 -2.08 6.54
C LEU A 260 5.57 -3.60 6.35
#